data_AF-A0A2G8JVI6-F1
#
_entry.id   AF-A0A2G8JVI6-F1
#
_cell.length_a   1.000
_cell.length_b   1.000
_cell.length_c   1.000
_cell.angle_alpha   90.00
_cell.angle_beta   90.00
_cell.angle_gamma   90.00
#
_symmetry.space_group_name_H-M   'P 1'
#
loop_
_entity.id
_entity.type
_entity.pdbx_description
1 polymer ?
#
loop_
_entity_poly.entity_id
_entity_poly.type
_entity_poly.pdbx_seq_one_letter_code
_entity_poly.pdbx_strand_id
1 'polypeptide(L)'
;MDPKTTNPKTFDDILGNIGEMGLYQIIALAMIVYAILPEAMNSMIYVFAGAKQDHWCAVDQWIVPQSECLELRSSDPGGYRDCVFKYKDASIPRIYTDEEPSYSQCSKYDIPYPNEWSDQFYAGDLTNSTVSCDDGWAYDHGQYISTIVSDFDLVCDYKHLAGTTQTIFYAGYLVGSWLSGSISDV
;
A
#
# COMPACT_ATOMS: atom_id res chain seq x y z
N MET A 1 4.75 7.03 75.06
CA MET A 1 3.73 7.18 73.99
C MET A 1 4.53 7.55 72.75
N ASP A 2 5.14 6.55 72.09
CA ASP A 2 6.06 6.81 70.99
C ASP A 2 5.28 7.19 69.72
N PRO A 3 5.66 8.28 69.03
CA PRO A 3 5.06 8.62 67.75
C PRO A 3 5.60 7.64 66.70
N LYS A 4 4.75 6.75 66.18
CA LYS A 4 5.08 5.94 65.00
C LYS A 4 5.12 6.86 63.79
N THR A 5 6.33 7.22 63.36
CA THR A 5 6.62 7.79 62.05
C THR A 5 6.31 6.73 60.98
N THR A 6 5.15 6.83 60.34
CA THR A 6 4.85 6.07 59.12
C THR A 6 5.65 6.65 57.97
N ASN A 7 6.73 5.96 57.59
CA ASN A 7 7.47 6.24 56.37
C ASN A 7 6.52 6.13 55.16
N PRO A 8 6.60 7.04 54.15
CA PRO A 8 5.77 6.92 52.96
C PRO A 8 6.14 5.61 52.25
N LYS A 9 5.14 4.74 52.04
CA LYS A 9 5.36 3.47 51.36
C LYS A 9 5.80 3.75 49.92
N THR A 10 6.95 3.21 49.55
CA THR A 10 7.53 3.32 48.21
C THR A 10 6.79 2.36 47.28
N PHE A 11 6.75 2.66 45.97
CA PHE A 11 6.02 1.81 45.00
C PHE A 11 6.52 0.34 45.02
N ASP A 12 7.80 0.14 45.31
CA ASP A 12 8.42 -1.18 45.49
C ASP A 12 7.88 -1.96 46.71
N ASP A 13 7.51 -1.28 47.81
CA ASP A 13 6.89 -1.93 48.98
C ASP A 13 5.46 -2.41 48.68
N ILE A 14 4.79 -1.74 47.74
CA ILE A 14 3.46 -2.14 47.26
C ILE A 14 3.60 -3.35 46.34
N LEU A 15 4.61 -3.37 45.45
CA LEU A 15 4.93 -4.51 44.60
C LEU A 15 5.33 -5.75 45.40
N GLY A 16 6.09 -5.60 46.49
CA GLY A 16 6.44 -6.70 47.40
C GLY A 16 5.24 -7.37 48.09
N ASN A 17 4.15 -6.62 48.32
CA ASN A 17 2.90 -7.15 48.90
C ASN A 17 1.99 -7.85 47.88
N ILE A 18 2.16 -7.59 46.58
CA ILE A 18 1.38 -8.21 45.51
C ILE A 18 2.00 -9.57 45.10
N GLY A 19 3.24 -9.83 45.50
CA GLY A 19 3.99 -11.06 45.22
C GLY A 19 4.70 -11.01 43.87
N GLU A 20 5.81 -11.75 43.74
CA GLU A 20 6.53 -11.91 42.47
C GLU A 20 5.66 -12.63 41.43
N MET A 21 5.90 -12.37 40.13
CA MET A 21 5.13 -13.01 39.06
C MET A 21 5.29 -14.54 39.09
N GLY A 22 4.21 -15.25 39.36
CA GLY A 22 4.19 -16.72 39.38
C GLY A 22 4.16 -17.32 37.98
N LEU A 23 4.52 -18.60 37.85
CA LEU A 23 4.55 -19.33 36.56
C LEU A 23 3.22 -19.23 35.79
N TYR A 24 2.08 -19.28 36.50
CA TYR A 24 0.77 -19.12 35.88
C TYR A 24 0.55 -17.73 35.26
N GLN A 25 0.99 -16.66 35.95
CA GLN A 25 0.90 -15.30 35.43
C GLN A 25 1.80 -15.12 34.21
N ILE A 26 2.99 -15.73 34.20
CA ILE A 26 3.90 -15.74 33.05
C ILE A 26 3.27 -16.49 31.86
N ILE A 27 2.65 -17.66 32.08
CA ILE A 27 1.97 -18.43 31.03
C ILE A 27 0.77 -17.65 30.47
N ALA A 28 -0.05 -17.06 31.34
CA ALA A 28 -1.19 -16.24 30.90
C ALA A 28 -0.72 -15.02 30.10
N LEU A 29 0.33 -14.33 30.54
CA LEU A 29 0.93 -13.23 29.81
C LEU A 29 1.46 -13.69 28.44
N ALA A 30 2.13 -14.84 28.38
CA ALA A 30 2.63 -15.40 27.12
C ALA A 30 1.49 -15.73 26.15
N MET A 31 0.36 -16.26 26.63
CA MET A 31 -0.84 -16.53 25.83
C MET A 31 -1.45 -15.24 25.28
N ILE A 32 -1.53 -14.19 26.10
CA ILE A 32 -2.03 -12.87 25.69
C ILE A 32 -1.12 -12.27 24.62
N VAL A 33 0.20 -12.29 24.83
CA VAL A 33 1.18 -11.80 23.85
C VAL A 33 1.07 -12.57 22.54
N TYR A 34 0.95 -13.89 22.60
CA TYR A 34 0.77 -14.72 21.41
C TYR A 34 -0.51 -14.36 20.64
N ALA A 35 -1.60 -14.00 21.33
CA ALA A 35 -2.85 -13.59 20.69
C ALA A 35 -2.76 -12.19 20.03
N ILE A 36 -2.05 -11.24 20.64
CA ILE A 36 -1.99 -9.84 20.17
C ILE A 36 -0.93 -9.62 19.10
N LEU A 37 0.19 -10.37 19.11
CA LEU A 37 1.28 -10.18 18.14
C LEU A 37 0.81 -10.31 16.67
N PRO A 38 0.02 -11.33 16.27
CA PRO A 38 -0.48 -11.44 14.91
C PRO A 38 -1.36 -10.27 14.48
N GLU A 39 -2.15 -9.70 15.40
CA GLU A 39 -3.00 -8.54 15.13
C GLU A 39 -2.14 -7.32 14.74
N ALA A 40 -1.10 -7.05 15.53
CA ALA A 40 -0.17 -5.96 15.26
C ALA A 40 0.54 -6.15 13.90
N MET A 41 0.99 -7.38 13.61
CA MET A 41 1.65 -7.69 12.33
C MET A 41 0.69 -7.50 11.14
N ASN A 42 -0.57 -7.93 11.28
CA ASN A 42 -1.57 -7.77 10.24
C ASN A 42 -1.94 -6.29 10.00
N SER A 43 -1.87 -5.43 11.02
CA SER A 43 -2.07 -3.99 10.80
C SER A 43 -0.92 -3.35 10.00
N MET A 44 0.32 -3.80 10.23
CA MET A 44 1.51 -3.28 9.56
C MET A 44 1.63 -3.72 8.10
N ILE A 45 1.11 -4.91 7.74
CA ILE A 45 1.16 -5.41 6.36
C ILE A 45 0.47 -4.46 5.37
N TYR A 46 -0.55 -3.73 5.83
CA TYR A 46 -1.33 -2.82 5.00
C TYR A 46 -0.49 -1.67 4.43
N VAL A 47 0.55 -1.23 5.14
CA VAL A 47 1.44 -0.15 4.67
C VAL A 47 2.20 -0.58 3.41
N PHE A 48 2.56 -1.87 3.32
CA PHE A 48 3.27 -2.42 2.17
C PHE A 48 2.29 -2.87 1.08
N ALA A 49 1.22 -3.54 1.48
CA ALA A 49 0.20 -4.04 0.55
C ALA A 49 -0.60 -2.91 -0.11
N GLY A 50 -0.80 -1.78 0.58
CA GLY A 50 -1.49 -0.59 0.06
C GLY A 50 -0.55 0.51 -0.45
N ALA A 51 0.71 0.20 -0.71
CA ALA A 51 1.68 1.19 -1.17
C ALA A 51 1.25 1.81 -2.50
N LYS A 52 1.41 3.13 -2.65
CA LYS A 52 1.12 3.82 -3.90
C LYS A 52 2.20 3.50 -4.94
N GLN A 53 1.81 2.89 -6.05
CA GLN A 53 2.67 2.67 -7.20
C GLN A 53 2.48 3.77 -8.25
N ASP A 54 3.55 4.06 -8.99
CA ASP A 54 3.43 4.86 -10.22
C ASP A 54 2.66 4.05 -11.26
N HIS A 55 1.77 4.74 -11.98
CA HIS A 55 0.84 4.12 -12.91
C HIS A 55 0.55 5.05 -14.09
N TRP A 56 0.13 4.46 -15.19
CA TRP A 56 -0.28 5.15 -16.41
C TRP A 56 -1.32 4.33 -17.16
N CYS A 57 -1.96 4.93 -18.17
CA CYS A 57 -2.89 4.20 -19.02
C CYS A 57 -2.16 3.09 -19.77
N ALA A 58 -2.73 1.89 -19.75
CA ALA A 58 -2.27 0.83 -20.63
C ALA A 58 -2.65 1.14 -22.09
N VAL A 59 -1.82 0.66 -23.00
CA VAL A 59 -2.12 0.58 -24.44
C VAL A 59 -2.25 -0.90 -24.76
N ASP A 60 -3.45 -1.34 -25.11
CA ASP A 60 -3.81 -2.74 -25.37
C ASP A 60 -2.81 -3.45 -26.30
N GLN A 61 -2.39 -2.77 -27.38
CA GLN A 61 -1.45 -3.26 -28.38
C GLN A 61 -0.04 -3.53 -27.81
N TRP A 62 0.35 -2.85 -26.73
CA TRP A 62 1.72 -2.88 -26.19
C TRP A 62 1.84 -3.67 -24.88
N ILE A 63 0.76 -4.29 -24.39
CA ILE A 63 0.76 -5.06 -23.14
C ILE A 63 1.77 -6.22 -23.19
N VAL A 64 1.80 -6.97 -24.30
CA VAL A 64 2.71 -8.11 -24.47
C VAL A 64 4.18 -7.68 -24.43
N PRO A 65 4.66 -6.76 -25.29
CA PRO A 65 6.06 -6.37 -25.25
C PRO A 65 6.44 -5.61 -23.96
N GLN A 66 5.49 -4.95 -23.31
CA GLN A 66 5.73 -4.36 -21.98
C GLN A 66 5.95 -5.44 -20.90
N SER A 67 5.27 -6.59 -21.01
CA SER A 67 5.47 -7.70 -20.07
C SER A 67 6.87 -8.30 -20.13
N GLU A 68 7.53 -8.26 -21.28
CA GLU A 68 8.93 -8.69 -21.45
C GLU A 68 9.90 -7.81 -20.65
N CYS A 69 9.60 -6.52 -20.46
CA CYS A 69 10.40 -5.66 -19.61
C CYS A 69 10.50 -6.23 -18.18
N LEU A 70 9.47 -6.92 -17.67
CA LEU A 70 9.46 -7.47 -16.30
C LEU A 70 10.56 -8.52 -16.07
N GLU A 71 11.04 -9.19 -17.11
CA GLU A 71 12.15 -10.13 -17.02
C GLU A 71 13.47 -9.44 -16.65
N LEU A 72 13.64 -8.18 -17.07
CA LEU A 72 14.82 -7.37 -16.75
C LEU A 72 14.83 -6.88 -15.30
N ARG A 73 13.67 -6.84 -14.63
CA ARG A 73 13.53 -6.26 -13.29
C ARG A 73 14.56 -6.79 -12.28
N SER A 74 14.82 -8.10 -12.27
CA SER A 74 15.76 -8.72 -11.33
C SER A 74 17.22 -8.68 -11.80
N SER A 75 17.44 -8.69 -13.12
CA SER A 75 18.78 -8.82 -13.72
C SER A 75 19.44 -7.46 -13.94
N ASP A 76 18.67 -6.48 -14.41
CA ASP A 76 19.07 -5.10 -14.67
C ASP A 76 17.92 -4.13 -14.32
N PRO A 77 17.85 -3.64 -13.07
CA PRO A 77 16.82 -2.69 -12.65
C PRO A 77 16.86 -1.36 -13.43
N GLY A 78 18.02 -0.98 -13.97
CA GLY A 78 18.16 0.22 -14.80
C GLY A 78 17.48 0.00 -16.15
N GLY A 79 17.84 -1.09 -16.84
CA GLY A 79 17.23 -1.49 -18.11
C GLY A 79 15.72 -1.71 -18.02
N TYR A 80 15.21 -2.23 -16.90
CA TYR A 80 13.77 -2.32 -16.65
C TYR A 80 13.08 -0.93 -16.70
N ARG A 81 13.63 0.04 -15.96
CA ARG A 81 13.06 1.39 -15.90
C ARG A 81 13.11 2.07 -17.26
N ASP A 82 14.21 1.92 -18.00
CA ASP A 82 14.36 2.47 -19.34
C ASP A 82 13.38 1.83 -20.33
N CYS A 83 13.19 0.50 -20.28
CA CYS A 83 12.25 -0.24 -21.12
C CYS A 83 10.82 0.25 -20.93
N VAL A 84 10.36 0.30 -19.66
CA VAL A 84 9.01 0.73 -19.31
C VAL A 84 8.78 2.22 -19.61
N PHE A 85 9.81 3.05 -19.39
CA PHE A 85 9.73 4.48 -19.62
C PHE A 85 9.42 4.82 -21.08
N LYS A 86 9.95 4.06 -22.05
CA LYS A 86 9.67 4.29 -23.48
C LYS A 86 8.18 4.17 -23.83
N TYR A 87 7.49 3.16 -23.30
CA TYR A 87 6.05 2.98 -23.53
C TYR A 87 5.23 4.07 -22.84
N LYS A 88 5.63 4.43 -21.61
CA LYS A 88 5.00 5.51 -20.85
C LYS A 88 5.13 6.85 -21.57
N ASP A 89 6.33 7.21 -22.01
CA ASP A 89 6.61 8.46 -22.70
C ASP A 89 5.88 8.57 -24.05
N ALA A 90 5.76 7.45 -24.78
CA ALA A 90 5.07 7.40 -26.05
C ALA A 90 3.55 7.64 -25.98
N SER A 91 2.90 7.26 -24.87
CA SER A 91 1.43 7.23 -24.75
C SER A 91 0.83 8.34 -23.87
N ILE A 92 1.64 8.93 -22.97
CA ILE A 92 1.16 9.82 -21.93
C ILE A 92 1.64 11.27 -22.16
N PRO A 93 0.77 12.28 -22.01
CA PRO A 93 1.18 13.67 -22.11
C PRO A 93 2.08 14.10 -20.97
N ARG A 94 3.11 14.89 -21.32
CA ARG A 94 4.03 15.53 -20.39
C ARG A 94 3.40 16.79 -19.80
N ILE A 95 3.35 16.86 -18.48
CA ILE A 95 2.90 18.01 -17.69
C ILE A 95 4.16 18.76 -17.25
N TYR A 96 4.39 19.93 -17.84
CA TYR A 96 5.50 20.80 -17.44
C TYR A 96 5.09 21.61 -16.20
N THR A 97 5.55 21.18 -15.02
CA THR A 97 5.52 22.00 -13.80
C THR A 97 6.87 22.69 -13.59
N ASP A 98 6.89 23.82 -12.88
CA ASP A 98 8.08 24.68 -12.69
C ASP A 98 9.30 23.97 -12.07
N GLU A 99 9.12 22.78 -11.50
CA GLU A 99 10.15 22.02 -10.80
C GLU A 99 10.72 20.85 -11.63
N GLU A 100 9.89 20.11 -12.38
CA GLU A 100 10.25 18.95 -13.21
C GLU A 100 9.11 18.57 -14.19
N PRO A 101 9.41 17.96 -15.36
CA PRO A 101 8.38 17.41 -16.24
C PRO A 101 7.75 16.17 -15.59
N SER A 102 6.49 16.29 -15.19
CA SER A 102 5.66 15.19 -14.71
C SER A 102 4.88 14.57 -15.88
N TYR A 103 4.29 13.39 -15.69
CA TYR A 103 3.41 12.76 -16.68
C TYR A 103 1.98 12.69 -16.14
N SER A 104 0.98 12.79 -17.02
CA SER A 104 -0.40 12.56 -16.60
C SER A 104 -0.61 11.11 -16.18
N GLN A 105 -0.92 10.86 -14.91
CA GLN A 105 -1.15 9.48 -14.44
C GLN A 105 -2.52 8.93 -14.87
N CYS A 106 -3.47 9.78 -15.28
CA CYS A 106 -4.88 9.43 -15.46
C CYS A 106 -5.43 9.70 -16.87
N SER A 107 -4.57 10.05 -17.83
CA SER A 107 -5.01 10.34 -19.20
C SER A 107 -3.94 9.98 -20.22
N LYS A 108 -4.36 9.52 -21.39
CA LYS A 108 -3.51 9.22 -22.54
C LYS A 108 -3.93 10.05 -23.75
N TYR A 109 -3.09 10.07 -24.78
CA TYR A 109 -3.46 10.68 -26.05
C TYR A 109 -4.57 9.88 -26.76
N ASP A 110 -5.53 10.61 -27.34
CA ASP A 110 -6.67 10.06 -28.07
C ASP A 110 -6.30 9.81 -29.53
N ILE A 111 -5.65 8.66 -29.78
CA ILE A 111 -5.25 8.21 -31.11
C ILE A 111 -5.45 6.70 -31.26
N PRO A 112 -5.60 6.19 -32.49
CA PRO A 112 -5.44 4.77 -32.77
C PRO A 112 -3.95 4.40 -32.64
N TYR A 113 -3.59 3.70 -31.57
CA TYR A 113 -2.22 3.25 -31.33
C TYR A 113 -1.80 2.19 -32.36
N PRO A 114 -0.54 2.20 -32.82
CA PRO A 114 -0.03 1.19 -33.75
C PRO A 114 0.16 -0.15 -33.03
N ASN A 115 -0.15 -1.25 -33.74
CA ASN A 115 0.03 -2.61 -33.22
C ASN A 115 1.50 -2.94 -32.95
N GLU A 116 2.40 -2.43 -33.79
CA GLU A 116 3.85 -2.57 -33.60
C GLU A 116 4.41 -1.31 -32.94
N TRP A 117 5.11 -1.51 -31.83
CA TRP A 117 5.78 -0.43 -31.14
C TRP A 117 7.08 -0.02 -31.88
N SER A 118 7.40 1.26 -31.83
CA SER A 118 8.62 1.84 -32.42
C SER A 118 9.25 2.84 -31.45
N ASP A 119 10.58 2.81 -31.33
CA ASP A 119 11.37 3.75 -30.51
C ASP A 119 11.15 5.23 -30.87
N GLN A 120 10.68 5.51 -32.10
CA GLN A 120 10.44 6.88 -32.58
C GLN A 120 8.98 7.34 -32.42
N PHE A 121 8.10 6.46 -31.96
CA PHE A 121 6.69 6.77 -31.86
C PHE A 121 6.38 7.62 -30.62
N TYR A 122 5.76 8.78 -30.85
CA TYR A 122 5.24 9.64 -29.79
C TYR A 122 3.83 10.11 -30.16
N ALA A 123 2.85 9.75 -29.33
CA ALA A 123 1.45 10.05 -29.61
C ALA A 123 1.13 11.56 -29.61
N GLY A 124 1.92 12.36 -28.88
CA GLY A 124 1.76 13.81 -28.83
C GLY A 124 2.12 14.54 -30.13
N ASP A 125 2.84 13.90 -31.06
CA ASP A 125 3.10 14.47 -32.39
C ASP A 125 1.86 14.38 -33.30
N LEU A 126 0.93 13.46 -33.01
CA LEU A 126 -0.27 13.21 -33.80
C LEU A 126 -1.46 14.05 -33.31
N THR A 127 -1.60 14.22 -32.00
CA THR A 127 -2.72 14.95 -31.40
C THR A 127 -2.33 15.62 -30.08
N ASN A 128 -3.06 16.67 -29.72
CA ASN A 128 -3.03 17.26 -28.38
C ASN A 128 -4.32 16.93 -27.59
N SER A 129 -5.19 16.10 -28.16
CA SER A 129 -6.42 15.65 -27.48
C SER A 129 -6.09 14.47 -26.58
N THR A 130 -6.64 14.49 -25.37
CA THR A 130 -6.43 13.44 -24.36
C THR A 130 -7.76 12.86 -23.91
N VAL A 131 -7.72 11.58 -23.54
CA VAL A 131 -8.86 10.82 -23.04
C VAL A 131 -8.49 10.15 -21.72
N SER A 132 -9.49 9.87 -20.88
CA SER A 132 -9.30 9.05 -19.68
C SER A 132 -8.88 7.63 -20.08
N CYS A 133 -8.15 6.93 -19.22
CA CYS A 133 -7.73 5.57 -19.48
C CYS A 133 -8.95 4.63 -19.61
N ASP A 134 -9.15 4.07 -20.80
CA ASP A 134 -10.23 3.15 -21.17
C ASP A 134 -9.74 1.70 -21.36
N ASP A 135 -8.47 1.52 -21.72
CA ASP A 135 -7.84 0.20 -21.95
C ASP A 135 -7.16 -0.41 -20.72
N GLY A 136 -7.51 0.06 -19.52
CA GLY A 136 -6.92 -0.39 -18.26
C GLY A 136 -5.63 0.35 -17.88
N TRP A 137 -4.84 -0.28 -17.00
CA TRP A 137 -3.73 0.37 -16.29
C TRP A 137 -2.43 -0.43 -16.39
N ALA A 138 -1.32 0.31 -16.48
CA ALA A 138 0.02 -0.23 -16.36
C ALA A 138 0.71 0.38 -15.13
N TYR A 139 1.50 -0.43 -14.44
CA TYR A 139 2.11 -0.09 -13.16
C TYR A 139 3.64 -0.24 -13.20
N ASP A 140 4.33 0.60 -12.43
CA ASP A 140 5.76 0.41 -12.16
C ASP A 140 5.95 -0.68 -11.10
N HIS A 141 6.56 -1.78 -11.52
CA HIS A 141 6.87 -2.94 -10.70
C HIS A 141 8.33 -2.97 -10.22
N GLY A 142 9.07 -1.85 -10.34
CA GLY A 142 10.47 -1.77 -9.94
C GLY A 142 10.67 -1.84 -8.43
N GLN A 143 9.77 -1.24 -7.65
CA GLN A 143 9.83 -1.25 -6.18
C GLN A 143 8.88 -2.28 -5.56
N TYR A 144 7.67 -2.43 -6.10
CA TYR A 144 6.64 -3.31 -5.58
C TYR A 144 6.21 -4.29 -6.67
N ILE A 145 6.18 -5.59 -6.34
CA ILE A 145 5.77 -6.62 -7.30
C ILE A 145 4.26 -6.53 -7.57
N SER A 146 3.47 -6.36 -6.52
CA SER A 146 2.03 -6.20 -6.58
C SER A 146 1.59 -5.51 -5.29
N THR A 147 0.54 -4.70 -5.40
CA THR A 147 -0.14 -4.05 -4.30
C THR A 147 -1.65 -4.18 -4.49
N ILE A 148 -2.41 -3.96 -3.42
CA ILE A 148 -3.87 -3.84 -3.48
C ILE A 148 -4.29 -2.74 -4.47
N VAL A 149 -3.43 -1.72 -4.68
CA VAL A 149 -3.69 -0.65 -5.65
C VAL A 149 -3.56 -1.16 -7.08
N SER A 150 -2.53 -1.96 -7.40
CA SER A 150 -2.33 -2.52 -8.75
C SER A 150 -3.25 -3.69 -9.06
N ASP A 151 -3.62 -4.50 -8.06
CA ASP A 151 -4.41 -5.71 -8.28
C ASP A 151 -5.89 -5.40 -8.51
N PHE A 152 -6.38 -4.29 -7.96
CA PHE A 152 -7.79 -3.87 -8.04
C PHE A 152 -8.00 -2.55 -8.78
N ASP A 153 -6.97 -2.06 -9.48
CA ASP A 153 -7.02 -0.82 -10.25
C ASP A 153 -7.54 0.40 -9.45
N LEU A 154 -7.08 0.55 -8.20
CA LEU A 154 -7.55 1.60 -7.27
C LEU A 154 -6.83 2.93 -7.49
N VAL A 155 -6.83 3.39 -8.73
CA VAL A 155 -6.16 4.60 -9.19
C VAL A 155 -7.15 5.63 -9.73
N CYS A 156 -6.68 6.88 -9.88
CA CYS A 156 -7.48 7.99 -10.42
C CYS A 156 -8.86 8.11 -9.75
N ASP A 157 -9.96 7.81 -10.45
CA ASP A 157 -11.32 7.89 -9.92
C ASP A 157 -11.54 6.97 -8.71
N TYR A 158 -10.88 5.82 -8.68
CA TYR A 158 -11.02 4.80 -7.63
C TYR A 158 -9.98 4.91 -6.51
N LYS A 159 -9.11 5.93 -6.52
CA LYS A 159 -8.12 6.21 -5.47
C LYS A 159 -8.71 6.17 -4.05
N HIS A 160 -9.94 6.68 -3.90
CA HIS A 160 -10.58 6.80 -2.60
C HIS A 160 -11.00 5.44 -2.01
N LEU A 161 -11.20 4.42 -2.84
CA LEU A 161 -11.56 3.08 -2.38
C LEU A 161 -10.42 2.44 -1.60
N ALA A 162 -9.16 2.68 -2.01
CA ALA A 162 -7.99 2.20 -1.28
C ALA A 162 -7.97 2.70 0.17
N GLY A 163 -8.35 3.95 0.44
CA GLY A 163 -8.48 4.45 1.81
C GLY A 163 -9.69 3.87 2.56
N THR A 164 -10.78 3.64 1.84
CA THR A 164 -12.05 3.16 2.41
C THR A 164 -11.95 1.73 2.96
N THR A 165 -11.13 0.87 2.35
CA THR A 165 -10.89 -0.51 2.83
C THR A 165 -10.40 -0.53 4.28
N GLN A 166 -9.50 0.38 4.65
CA GLN A 166 -8.99 0.46 6.02
C GLN A 166 -10.09 0.91 7.01
N THR A 167 -10.94 1.85 6.60
CA THR A 167 -12.07 2.29 7.43
C THR A 167 -13.07 1.15 7.67
N ILE A 168 -13.39 0.38 6.61
CA ILE A 168 -14.28 -0.79 6.71
C ILE A 168 -13.69 -1.85 7.64
N PHE A 169 -12.38 -2.11 7.55
CA PHE A 169 -11.70 -3.06 8.43
C PHE A 169 -11.84 -2.69 9.91
N TYR A 170 -11.52 -1.45 10.29
CA TYR A 170 -11.63 -1.00 11.68
C TYR A 170 -13.09 -0.89 12.15
N ALA A 171 -14.03 -0.55 11.27
CA ALA A 171 -15.45 -0.60 11.60
C ALA A 171 -15.89 -2.04 11.94
N GLY A 172 -15.44 -3.03 11.15
CA GLY A 172 -15.66 -4.45 11.44
C GLY A 172 -15.04 -4.87 12.79
N TYR A 173 -13.83 -4.39 13.10
CA TYR A 173 -13.17 -4.64 14.38
C TYR A 173 -13.98 -4.08 15.57
N LEU A 174 -14.51 -2.86 15.46
CA LEU A 174 -15.36 -2.24 16.48
C LEU A 174 -16.64 -3.05 16.72
N VAL A 175 -17.29 -3.50 15.65
CA VAL A 175 -18.48 -4.35 15.75
C VAL A 175 -18.14 -5.70 16.39
N GLY A 176 -17.03 -6.32 15.98
CA GLY A 176 -16.58 -7.61 16.51
C GLY A 176 -16.26 -7.56 18.00
N SER A 177 -15.55 -6.52 18.45
CA SER A 177 -15.23 -6.30 19.87
C SER A 177 -16.46 -6.03 20.73
N TRP A 178 -17.43 -5.27 20.21
CA TRP A 178 -18.70 -5.04 20.90
C TRP A 178 -19.49 -6.35 21.09
N LEU A 179 -19.54 -7.19 20.05
CA LEU A 179 -20.23 -8.47 20.10
C LEU A 179 -19.52 -9.47 21.03
N SER A 180 -18.19 -9.59 20.94
CA SER A 180 -17.44 -10.53 21.79
C SER A 180 -17.49 -10.13 23.26
N GLY A 181 -17.46 -8.84 23.56
CA GLY A 181 -17.67 -8.33 24.92
C GLY A 181 -19.05 -8.70 25.46
N SER A 182 -20.09 -8.53 24.65
CA SER A 182 -21.47 -8.89 25.02
C SER A 182 -21.64 -10.40 25.24
N ILE A 183 -20.98 -11.24 24.42
CA ILE A 183 -21.01 -12.71 24.56
C ILE A 183 -20.19 -13.19 25.77
N SER A 184 -19.14 -12.47 26.16
CA SER A 184 -18.30 -12.87 27.30
C SER A 184 -18.94 -12.57 28.65
N ASP A 185 -19.90 -11.64 28.69
CA ASP A 185 -20.61 -11.23 29.90
C ASP A 185 -21.84 -12.11 30.21
N VAL A 186 -22.38 -12.80 29.20
CA VAL A 186 -23.49 -13.77 29.35
C VAL A 186 -22.99 -15.15 29.76
#